data_AF-A0A3B8UFY7-F1
#
_entry.id   AF-A0A3B8UFY7-F1
#
_cell.length_a   1.000
_cell.length_b   1.000
_cell.length_c   1.000
_cell.angle_alpha   90.00
_cell.angle_beta   90.00
_cell.angle_gamma   90.00
#
_symmetry.space_group_name_H-M   'P 1'
#
loop_
_entity.id
_entity.type
_entity.pdbx_description
1 polymer ?
#
loop_
_entity_poly.entity_id
_entity_poly.type
_entity_poly.pdbx_seq_one_letter_code
_entity_poly.pdbx_strand_id
1 'polypeptide(L)'
;MIQAVKAGDKKKETTGADIKKTWQPDYKLLIDTAALAGTIMLESGAEIYRVEETINYILKTSGLKTSEAFVVSTGIMISLDDPSIDALTVIRRVNKGATNLNVIAQVNDISRKFYMRIISLEEAFSQLKHLKKSQYPWWLKDICTVFVVAFFAGMYGGDFKDMAATAIVGIFLAAW
;
A
#
# COMPACT_ATOMS: atom_id res chain seq x y z
N MET A 1 -60.74 -19.80 -11.54
CA MET A 1 -60.63 -18.37 -11.91
C MET A 1 -61.13 -17.58 -10.71
N ILE A 2 -60.38 -16.83 -9.91
CA ILE A 2 -59.11 -16.10 -10.07
C ILE A 2 -58.41 -16.06 -8.69
N GLN A 3 -57.09 -16.22 -8.70
CA GLN A 3 -56.19 -16.03 -7.54
C GLN A 3 -55.73 -14.56 -7.43
N ALA A 4 -55.15 -14.26 -6.26
CA ALA A 4 -54.15 -13.22 -5.96
C ALA A 4 -54.67 -11.90 -5.34
N VAL A 5 -54.88 -11.96 -4.01
CA VAL A 5 -54.67 -10.82 -3.11
C VAL A 5 -53.16 -10.65 -2.93
N LYS A 6 -52.60 -9.56 -3.46
CA LYS A 6 -51.17 -9.22 -3.33
C LYS A 6 -50.83 -8.96 -1.86
N ALA A 7 -49.79 -9.66 -1.40
CA ALA A 7 -49.20 -9.55 -0.08
C ALA A 7 -48.73 -8.12 0.22
N GLY A 8 -48.98 -7.68 1.45
CA GLY A 8 -48.57 -6.39 1.95
C GLY A 8 -47.06 -6.20 1.97
N ASP A 9 -46.64 -5.01 1.54
CA ASP A 9 -45.30 -4.47 1.75
C ASP A 9 -44.99 -4.39 3.25
N LYS A 10 -44.30 -5.41 3.77
CA LYS A 10 -43.60 -5.30 5.05
C LYS A 10 -42.39 -4.39 4.83
N LYS A 11 -42.55 -3.10 5.17
CA LYS A 11 -41.41 -2.21 5.48
C LYS A 11 -40.48 -2.95 6.44
N LYS A 12 -39.27 -3.30 5.98
CA LYS A 12 -38.20 -3.74 6.87
C LYS A 12 -37.83 -2.55 7.74
N GLU A 13 -38.23 -2.57 9.00
CA GLU A 13 -37.68 -1.70 10.03
C GLU A 13 -36.19 -2.05 10.19
N THR A 14 -35.33 -1.25 9.56
CA THR A 14 -33.89 -1.28 9.81
C THR A 14 -33.66 -0.74 11.22
N THR A 15 -33.31 -1.63 12.15
CA THR A 15 -33.11 -1.31 13.56
C THR A 15 -31.91 -0.36 13.69
N GLY A 16 -31.94 0.60 14.62
CA GLY A 16 -30.84 1.57 14.83
C GLY A 16 -29.46 0.95 15.13
N ALA A 17 -29.41 -0.35 15.46
CA ALA A 17 -28.19 -1.14 15.56
C ALA A 17 -27.54 -1.41 14.18
N ASP A 18 -28.32 -1.66 13.13
CA ASP A 18 -27.83 -1.88 11.77
C ASP A 18 -27.25 -0.58 11.18
N ILE A 19 -27.89 0.56 11.49
CA ILE A 19 -27.43 1.89 11.06
C ILE A 19 -26.11 2.26 11.77
N LYS A 20 -25.97 1.96 13.07
CA LYS A 20 -24.71 2.15 13.82
C LYS A 20 -23.58 1.26 13.31
N LYS A 21 -23.87 0.01 12.97
CA LYS A 21 -22.88 -0.94 12.45
C LYS A 21 -22.35 -0.54 11.07
N THR A 22 -23.15 0.15 10.27
CA THR A 22 -22.77 0.64 8.93
C THR A 22 -21.79 1.83 8.98
N TRP A 23 -21.73 2.55 10.12
CA TRP A 23 -20.87 3.72 10.33
C TRP A 23 -19.70 3.47 11.29
N GLN A 24 -19.63 2.30 11.92
CA GLN A 24 -18.47 1.92 12.72
C GLN A 24 -17.42 1.30 11.81
N PRO A 25 -16.22 1.90 11.67
CA PRO A 25 -15.14 1.27 10.94
C PRO A 25 -14.85 -0.08 11.58
N ASP A 26 -14.75 -1.12 10.76
CA ASP A 26 -14.23 -2.40 11.22
C ASP A 26 -12.77 -2.18 11.65
N TYR A 27 -12.53 -2.02 12.95
CA TYR A 27 -11.21 -1.74 13.50
C TYR A 27 -10.20 -2.84 13.18
N LYS A 28 -10.67 -4.07 12.97
CA LYS A 28 -9.83 -5.17 12.52
C LYS A 28 -9.40 -4.96 11.06
N LEU A 29 -10.32 -4.58 10.18
CA LEU A 29 -9.97 -4.24 8.80
C LEU A 29 -9.05 -3.01 8.76
N LEU A 30 -9.26 -2.02 9.63
CA LEU A 30 -8.43 -0.82 9.70
C LEU A 30 -6.99 -1.16 10.10
N ILE A 31 -6.80 -1.94 11.18
CA ILE A 31 -5.47 -2.34 11.63
C ILE A 31 -4.78 -3.25 10.59
N ASP A 32 -5.54 -4.14 9.95
CA ASP A 32 -5.02 -5.02 8.89
C ASP A 32 -4.59 -4.23 7.65
N THR A 33 -5.35 -3.19 7.29
CA THR A 33 -5.03 -2.26 6.19
C THR A 33 -3.77 -1.48 6.50
N ALA A 34 -3.66 -0.94 7.72
CA ALA A 34 -2.49 -0.20 8.16
C ALA A 34 -1.24 -1.09 8.24
N ALA A 35 -1.36 -2.30 8.79
CA ALA A 35 -0.30 -3.29 8.83
C ALA A 35 0.13 -3.71 7.43
N LEU A 36 -0.81 -3.90 6.50
CA LEU A 36 -0.52 -4.24 5.10
C LEU A 36 0.24 -3.12 4.39
N ALA A 37 -0.24 -1.87 4.50
CA ALA A 37 0.45 -0.71 3.93
C ALA A 37 1.88 -0.60 4.44
N GLY A 38 2.06 -0.71 5.77
CA GLY A 38 3.38 -0.66 6.38
C GLY A 38 4.29 -1.79 5.92
N THR A 39 3.75 -3.00 5.78
CA THR A 39 4.50 -4.18 5.30
C THR A 39 5.01 -3.93 3.89
N ILE A 40 4.12 -3.53 2.97
CA ILE A 40 4.47 -3.27 1.58
C ILE A 40 5.54 -2.18 1.48
N MET A 41 5.45 -1.13 2.30
CA MET A 41 6.44 -0.06 2.33
C MET A 41 7.81 -0.54 2.81
N LEU A 42 7.88 -1.28 3.92
CA LEU A 42 9.14 -1.83 4.43
C LEU A 42 9.75 -2.85 3.46
N GLU A 43 8.95 -3.74 2.88
CA GLU A 43 9.40 -4.68 1.84
C GLU A 43 9.98 -3.95 0.63
N SER A 44 9.45 -2.77 0.31
CA SER A 44 9.88 -1.95 -0.82
C SER A 44 11.03 -1.00 -0.50
N GLY A 45 11.63 -1.10 0.70
CA GLY A 45 12.78 -0.30 1.11
C GLY A 45 12.45 1.14 1.50
N ALA A 46 11.22 1.42 1.94
CA ALA A 46 10.87 2.75 2.46
C ALA A 46 11.63 3.06 3.77
N GLU A 47 11.94 4.34 3.96
CA GLU A 47 12.51 4.84 5.21
C GLU A 47 11.51 4.69 6.36
N ILE A 48 12.00 4.29 7.54
CA ILE A 48 11.16 3.92 8.70
C ILE A 48 10.14 5.01 9.04
N TYR A 49 10.57 6.27 9.14
CA TYR A 49 9.67 7.37 9.49
C TYR A 49 8.53 7.57 8.47
N ARG A 50 8.76 7.27 7.18
CA ARG A 50 7.70 7.34 6.14
C ARG A 50 6.70 6.22 6.29
N VAL A 51 7.16 5.04 6.71
CA VAL A 51 6.29 3.91 7.03
C VAL A 51 5.39 4.28 8.21
N GLU A 52 5.97 4.79 9.31
CA GLU A 52 5.22 5.22 10.48
C GLU A 52 4.20 6.31 10.13
N GLU A 53 4.60 7.32 9.36
CA GLU A 53 3.69 8.38 8.93
C GLU A 53 2.49 7.81 8.14
N THR A 54 2.74 6.88 7.21
CA THR A 54 1.70 6.23 6.40
C THR A 54 0.73 5.44 7.25
N ILE A 55 1.24 4.62 8.18
CA ILE A 55 0.40 3.86 9.11
C ILE A 55 -0.43 4.83 9.95
N ASN A 56 0.19 5.90 10.47
CA ASN A 56 -0.51 6.92 11.26
C ASN A 56 -1.62 7.64 10.46
N TYR A 57 -1.43 7.94 9.17
CA TYR A 57 -2.52 8.50 8.34
C TYR A 57 -3.72 7.57 8.28
N ILE A 58 -3.50 6.26 8.15
CA ILE A 58 -4.59 5.28 8.11
C ILE A 58 -5.25 5.18 9.49
N LEU A 59 -4.48 5.08 10.58
CA LEU A 59 -5.05 4.89 11.93
C LEU A 59 -5.79 6.13 12.45
N LYS A 60 -5.38 7.35 12.04
CA LYS A 60 -6.04 8.61 12.44
C LYS A 60 -7.50 8.71 11.99
N THR A 61 -7.94 7.89 11.02
CA THR A 61 -9.36 7.85 10.63
C THR A 61 -10.23 7.08 11.61
N SER A 62 -9.64 6.35 12.57
CA SER A 62 -10.36 5.56 13.58
C SER A 62 -11.19 6.40 14.56
N GLY A 63 -10.72 7.62 14.87
CA GLY A 63 -11.32 8.47 15.90
C GLY A 63 -11.15 7.96 17.33
N LEU A 64 -10.32 6.94 17.55
CA LEU A 64 -10.04 6.38 18.88
C LEU A 64 -9.08 7.27 19.67
N LYS A 65 -9.16 7.18 21.00
CA LYS A 65 -8.29 7.94 21.90
C LYS A 65 -6.81 7.58 21.73
N THR A 66 -6.50 6.30 21.56
CA THR A 66 -5.13 5.80 21.46
C THR A 66 -4.98 4.98 20.17
N SER A 67 -4.19 5.52 19.23
CA SER A 67 -3.80 4.84 18.00
C SER A 67 -2.30 5.01 17.78
N GLU A 68 -1.53 3.97 18.06
CA GLU A 68 -0.08 4.03 18.03
C GLU A 68 0.48 3.03 17.03
N ALA A 69 1.52 3.46 16.31
CA ALA A 69 2.27 2.65 15.38
C ALA A 69 3.76 2.82 15.67
N PHE A 70 4.45 1.70 15.83
CA PHE A 70 5.89 1.65 16.03
C PHE A 70 6.50 0.72 14.99
N VAL A 71 7.51 1.21 14.26
CA VAL A 71 8.11 0.48 13.15
C VAL A 71 9.61 0.33 13.36
N VAL A 72 10.09 -0.88 13.13
CA VAL A 72 11.52 -1.22 13.07
C VAL A 72 11.82 -1.86 11.72
N SER A 73 13.11 -1.97 11.37
CA SER A 73 13.57 -2.40 10.04
C SER A 73 12.95 -3.70 9.50
N THR A 74 12.48 -4.58 10.37
CA THR A 74 11.89 -5.89 10.03
C THR A 74 10.60 -6.19 10.79
N GLY A 75 9.96 -5.16 11.36
CA GLY A 75 8.82 -5.36 12.27
C GLY A 75 7.92 -4.14 12.35
N ILE A 76 6.63 -4.39 12.48
CA ILE A 76 5.60 -3.39 12.67
C ILE A 76 4.78 -3.80 13.88
N MET A 77 4.55 -2.85 14.79
CA MET A 77 3.69 -3.01 15.94
C MET A 77 2.64 -1.90 15.89
N ILE A 78 1.37 -2.27 15.89
CA ILE A 78 0.25 -1.34 15.87
C ILE A 78 -0.65 -1.66 17.04
N SER A 79 -1.07 -0.63 17.77
CA SER A 79 -2.00 -0.76 18.89
C SER A 79 -3.13 0.25 18.76
N LEU A 80 -4.36 -0.23 18.91
CA LEU A 80 -5.58 0.55 19.01
C LEU A 80 -6.19 0.31 20.39
N ASP A 81 -6.47 1.39 21.12
CA ASP A 81 -7.05 1.32 22.45
C ASP A 81 -8.05 2.46 22.65
N ASP A 82 -9.19 2.17 23.28
CA ASP A 82 -10.22 3.14 23.63
C ASP A 82 -11.13 2.54 24.70
N PRO A 83 -11.69 3.33 25.64
CA PRO A 83 -12.66 2.81 26.61
C PRO A 83 -13.87 2.09 26.01
N SER A 84 -14.15 2.33 24.72
CA SER A 84 -15.28 1.77 23.98
C SER A 84 -14.97 0.43 23.30
N ILE A 85 -13.70 0.00 23.22
CA ILE A 85 -13.28 -1.25 22.56
C ILE A 85 -12.28 -2.01 23.42
N ASP A 86 -12.16 -3.31 23.19
CA ASP A 86 -11.02 -4.07 23.72
C ASP A 86 -9.74 -3.64 22.99
N ALA A 87 -8.65 -3.48 23.75
CA ALA A 87 -7.34 -3.15 23.19
C ALA A 87 -6.94 -4.18 22.12
N LEU A 88 -6.62 -3.68 20.93
CA LEU A 88 -6.25 -4.49 19.78
C LEU A 88 -4.81 -4.18 19.37
N THR A 89 -3.92 -5.15 19.53
CA THR A 89 -2.52 -5.02 19.15
C THR A 89 -2.15 -6.05 18.09
N VAL A 90 -1.54 -5.59 17.00
CA VAL A 90 -1.04 -6.44 15.91
C VAL A 90 0.46 -6.24 15.78
N ILE A 91 1.19 -7.36 15.76
CA ILE A 91 2.62 -7.39 15.48
C ILE A 91 2.83 -8.16 14.18
N ARG A 92 3.56 -7.56 13.24
CA ARG A 92 3.87 -8.18 11.96
C ARG A 92 5.36 -8.11 11.68
N ARG A 93 5.96 -9.28 11.43
CA ARG A 93 7.32 -9.39 10.91
C ARG A 93 7.33 -9.09 9.42
N VAL A 94 8.32 -8.33 8.98
CA VAL A 94 8.52 -7.98 7.57
C VAL A 94 9.88 -8.50 7.10
N ASN A 95 9.88 -9.15 5.94
CA ASN A 95 11.11 -9.57 5.29
C ASN A 95 11.61 -8.44 4.39
N LYS A 96 12.91 -8.16 4.43
CA LYS A 96 13.48 -7.09 3.61
C LYS A 96 13.47 -7.50 2.14
N GLY A 97 12.85 -6.69 1.29
CA GLY A 97 12.83 -6.86 -0.17
C GLY A 97 13.74 -5.87 -0.88
N ALA A 98 13.66 -5.87 -2.22
CA ALA A 98 14.35 -4.92 -3.08
C ALA A 98 13.64 -3.56 -3.09
N THR A 99 14.41 -2.48 -3.27
CA THR A 99 13.85 -1.12 -3.30
C THR A 99 12.90 -0.93 -4.48
N ASN A 100 11.70 -0.44 -4.21
CA ASN A 100 10.71 -0.12 -5.24
C ASN A 100 10.00 1.20 -4.93
N LEU A 101 10.56 2.29 -5.44
CA LEU A 101 10.05 3.64 -5.20
C LEU A 101 8.64 3.86 -5.76
N ASN A 102 8.27 3.15 -6.83
CA ASN A 102 6.94 3.23 -7.42
C ASN A 102 5.87 2.59 -6.50
N VAL A 103 6.19 1.45 -5.88
CA VAL A 103 5.29 0.84 -4.88
C VAL A 103 5.13 1.76 -3.67
N ILE A 104 6.24 2.34 -3.19
CA ILE A 104 6.20 3.31 -2.09
C ILE A 104 5.28 4.49 -2.43
N ALA A 105 5.41 5.07 -3.63
CA ALA A 105 4.59 6.18 -4.07
C ALA A 105 3.09 5.81 -4.14
N GLN A 106 2.76 4.64 -4.68
CA GLN A 106 1.38 4.15 -4.76
C GLN A 106 0.75 3.94 -3.37
N VAL A 107 1.46 3.31 -2.43
CA VAL A 107 0.94 3.12 -1.06
C VAL A 107 0.69 4.47 -0.38
N ASN A 108 1.60 5.43 -0.57
CA ASN A 108 1.50 6.76 0.01
C ASN A 108 0.32 7.56 -0.58
N ASP A 109 0.02 7.37 -1.86
CA ASP A 109 -1.15 7.96 -2.52
C ASP A 109 -2.45 7.33 -2.00
N ILE A 110 -2.49 5.99 -1.86
CA ILE A 110 -3.65 5.27 -1.31
C ILE A 110 -3.92 5.71 0.14
N SER A 111 -2.89 5.77 1.00
CA SER A 111 -3.05 6.17 2.40
C SER A 111 -3.58 7.61 2.53
N ARG A 112 -3.09 8.54 1.71
CA ARG A 112 -3.55 9.93 1.67
C ARG A 112 -4.99 10.05 1.15
N LYS A 113 -5.34 9.34 0.08
CA LYS A 113 -6.72 9.30 -0.44
C LYS A 113 -7.69 8.76 0.60
N PHE A 114 -7.31 7.70 1.31
CA PHE A 114 -8.11 7.15 2.39
C PHE A 114 -8.26 8.14 3.55
N TYR A 115 -7.16 8.75 4.00
CA TYR A 115 -7.18 9.77 5.06
C TYR A 115 -8.07 10.97 4.70
N MET A 116 -8.02 11.42 3.45
CA MET A 116 -8.86 12.49 2.91
C MET A 116 -10.31 12.05 2.63
N ARG A 117 -10.68 10.80 2.93
CA ARG A 117 -12.01 10.20 2.69
C ARG A 117 -12.43 10.21 1.21
N ILE A 118 -11.46 10.19 0.30
CA ILE A 118 -11.69 10.09 -1.15
C ILE A 118 -12.07 8.65 -1.54
N ILE A 119 -11.52 7.66 -0.82
CA ILE A 119 -11.78 6.23 -1.00
C ILE A 119 -12.22 5.60 0.32
N SER A 120 -12.99 4.51 0.25
CA SER A 120 -13.43 3.76 1.44
C SER A 120 -12.30 2.91 2.03
N LEU A 121 -12.51 2.36 3.24
CA LEU A 121 -11.56 1.45 3.88
C LEU A 121 -11.38 0.16 3.07
N GLU A 122 -12.48 -0.39 2.57
CA GLU A 122 -12.51 -1.59 1.74
C GLU A 122 -11.80 -1.37 0.40
N GLU A 123 -11.99 -0.19 -0.19
CA GLU A 123 -11.28 0.21 -1.42
C GLU A 123 -9.78 0.35 -1.17
N ALA A 124 -9.38 1.02 -0.08
CA ALA A 124 -7.98 1.16 0.29
C ALA A 124 -7.32 -0.21 0.50
N PHE A 125 -7.97 -1.09 1.28
CA PHE A 125 -7.50 -2.46 1.50
C PHE A 125 -7.37 -3.25 0.18
N SER A 126 -8.39 -3.17 -0.67
CA SER A 126 -8.40 -3.84 -1.97
C SER A 126 -7.29 -3.33 -2.90
N GLN A 127 -7.08 -2.01 -2.97
CA GLN A 127 -6.01 -1.41 -3.79
C GLN A 127 -4.62 -1.82 -3.29
N LEU A 128 -4.40 -1.85 -1.97
CA LEU A 128 -3.14 -2.33 -1.39
C LEU A 128 -2.91 -3.81 -1.70
N LYS A 129 -3.95 -4.64 -1.63
CA LYS A 129 -3.86 -6.09 -1.90
C LYS A 129 -3.55 -6.40 -3.37
N HIS A 130 -4.03 -5.58 -4.30
CA HIS A 130 -3.85 -5.78 -5.75
C HIS A 130 -2.77 -4.88 -6.36
N LEU A 131 -1.90 -4.32 -5.52
CA LEU A 131 -0.88 -3.37 -5.95
C LEU A 131 0.13 -4.04 -6.91
N LYS A 132 0.29 -3.45 -8.10
CA LYS A 132 1.23 -3.95 -9.11
C LYS A 132 2.65 -3.49 -8.79
N LYS A 133 3.56 -4.46 -8.60
CA LYS A 133 4.98 -4.19 -8.30
C LYS A 133 5.78 -3.71 -9.52
N SER A 134 5.38 -4.00 -10.76
CA SER A 134 6.08 -3.54 -11.96
C SER A 134 5.22 -2.63 -12.83
N GLN A 135 5.74 -1.45 -13.14
CA GLN A 135 5.09 -0.47 -14.03
C GLN A 135 5.49 -0.65 -15.50
N TYR A 136 6.73 -1.10 -15.75
CA TYR A 136 7.29 -1.22 -17.09
C TYR A 136 7.48 -2.68 -17.49
N PRO A 137 7.34 -3.00 -18.79
CA PRO A 137 7.71 -4.32 -19.29
C PRO A 137 9.21 -4.53 -19.15
N TRP A 138 9.63 -5.79 -19.06
CA TRP A 138 11.02 -6.19 -18.84
C TRP A 138 11.95 -5.65 -19.94
N TRP A 139 11.57 -5.80 -21.21
CA TRP A 139 12.38 -5.34 -22.35
C TRP A 139 12.71 -3.83 -22.34
N LEU A 140 11.82 -2.99 -21.79
CA LEU A 140 12.06 -1.55 -21.73
C LEU A 140 13.10 -1.22 -20.66
N LYS A 141 13.11 -1.96 -19.55
CA LYS A 141 14.14 -1.83 -18.51
C LYS A 141 15.51 -2.20 -19.08
N ASP A 142 15.57 -3.25 -19.89
CA ASP A 142 16.82 -3.72 -20.49
C ASP A 142 17.42 -2.68 -21.45
N ILE A 143 16.60 -2.11 -22.33
CA ILE A 143 17.03 -1.03 -23.24
C ILE A 143 17.54 0.18 -22.44
N CYS A 144 16.80 0.58 -21.39
CA CYS A 144 17.23 1.69 -20.53
C CYS A 144 18.55 1.39 -19.81
N THR A 145 18.77 0.16 -19.35
CA THR A 145 20.02 -0.27 -18.71
C THR A 145 21.20 -0.11 -19.67
N VAL A 146 21.07 -0.61 -20.91
CA VAL A 146 22.11 -0.47 -21.94
C VAL A 146 22.41 1.00 -22.22
N PHE A 147 21.35 1.82 -22.36
CA PHE A 147 21.51 3.24 -22.63
C PHE A 147 22.19 3.99 -21.49
N VAL A 148 21.79 3.73 -20.24
CA VAL A 148 22.40 4.34 -19.05
C VAL A 148 23.89 3.99 -18.98
N VAL A 149 24.25 2.73 -19.12
CA VAL A 149 25.66 2.28 -19.07
C VAL A 149 26.51 2.99 -20.14
N ALA A 150 26.03 3.04 -21.39
CA ALA A 150 26.73 3.72 -22.48
C ALA A 150 26.81 5.24 -22.30
N PHE A 151 25.72 5.86 -21.79
CA PHE A 151 25.66 7.29 -21.54
C PHE A 151 26.67 7.74 -20.48
N PHE A 152 26.79 7.00 -19.38
CA PHE A 152 27.75 7.31 -18.32
C PHE A 152 29.21 7.21 -18.82
N ALA A 153 29.53 6.29 -19.73
CA ALA A 153 30.85 6.21 -20.35
C ALA A 153 31.21 7.50 -21.11
N GLY A 154 30.27 8.02 -21.92
CA GLY A 154 30.46 9.30 -22.62
C GLY A 154 30.51 10.49 -21.65
N MET A 155 29.67 10.49 -20.60
CA MET A 155 29.64 11.56 -19.59
C MET A 155 30.97 11.71 -18.84
N TYR A 156 31.69 10.61 -18.61
CA TYR A 156 33.02 10.62 -17.98
C TYR A 156 34.18 10.85 -18.97
N GLY A 157 33.89 11.29 -20.19
CA GLY A 157 34.88 11.68 -21.19
C GLY A 157 35.35 10.55 -22.11
N GLY A 158 34.63 9.43 -22.18
CA GLY A 158 34.91 8.35 -23.12
C GLY A 158 34.51 8.71 -24.56
N ASP A 159 35.25 8.14 -25.52
CA ASP A 159 34.97 8.31 -26.95
C ASP A 159 33.82 7.40 -27.40
N PHE A 160 33.35 7.57 -28.65
CA PHE A 160 32.29 6.72 -29.21
C PHE A 160 32.58 5.21 -29.14
N LYS A 161 33.86 4.83 -29.21
CA LYS A 161 34.29 3.43 -29.06
C LYS A 161 34.06 2.91 -27.64
N ASP A 162 34.32 3.74 -26.63
CA ASP A 162 34.11 3.38 -25.22
C ASP A 162 32.62 3.27 -24.91
N MET A 163 31.80 4.16 -25.47
CA MET A 163 30.34 4.08 -25.40
C MET A 163 29.79 2.81 -26.06
N ALA A 164 30.33 2.42 -27.22
CA ALA A 164 29.93 1.18 -27.91
C ALA A 164 30.35 -0.08 -27.13
N ALA A 165 31.57 -0.09 -26.58
CA ALA A 165 32.06 -1.20 -25.76
C ALA A 165 31.24 -1.35 -24.47
N THR A 166 30.91 -0.24 -23.81
CA THR A 166 30.08 -0.24 -22.59
C THR A 166 28.62 -0.58 -22.87
N ALA A 167 28.07 -0.23 -24.04
CA ALA A 167 26.75 -0.71 -24.46
C ALA A 167 26.70 -2.25 -24.56
N ILE A 168 27.74 -2.89 -25.11
CA ILE A 168 27.84 -4.36 -25.16
C ILE A 168 27.85 -4.94 -23.74
N VAL A 169 28.63 -4.35 -22.82
CA VAL A 169 28.61 -4.74 -21.39
C VAL A 169 27.21 -4.57 -20.79
N GLY A 170 26.50 -3.48 -21.12
CA GLY A 170 25.13 -3.25 -20.72
C GLY A 170 24.15 -4.33 -21.21
N ILE A 171 24.37 -4.90 -22.40
CA ILE A 171 23.54 -6.00 -22.92
C ILE A 171 23.74 -7.26 -22.08
N PHE A 172 24.99 -7.60 -21.77
CA PHE A 172 25.29 -8.73 -20.87
C PHE A 172 24.72 -8.51 -19.47
N LEU A 173 24.79 -7.28 -18.95
CA LEU A 173 24.22 -6.92 -17.66
C LEU A 173 22.69 -7.05 -17.63
N ALA A 174 22.01 -6.67 -18.72
CA ALA A 174 20.56 -6.78 -18.82
C ALA A 174 20.07 -8.23 -18.98
N ALA A 175 20.92 -9.12 -19.51
CA ALA A 175 20.58 -10.53 -19.73
C ALA A 175 20.84 -11.44 -18.51
N TRP A 176 21.56 -10.95 -17.49
CA TRP A 176 21.92 -11.68 -16.27
C TRP A 176 20.84 -11.56 -15.18
#